data_AF-A0A511YA05-F1
#
_entry.id   AF-A0A511YA05-F1
#
_cell.length_a   1.000
_cell.length_b   1.000
_cell.length_c   1.000
_cell.angle_alpha   90.00
_cell.angle_beta   90.00
_cell.angle_gamma   90.00
#
_symmetry.space_group_name_H-M   'P 1'
#
loop_
_entity.id
_entity.type
_entity.pdbx_description
1 polymer ?
#
loop_
_entity_poly.entity_id
_entity_poly.type
_entity_poly.pdbx_seq_one_letter_code
_entity_poly.pdbx_strand_id
1 'polypeptide(L)'
;MNEDRIEVPPVKLEDINGNYKGRLITVQGELRSEKVVDFKIKKDTLTFPEFPLKEIVMAVVKDPVKTQSAIAAMGKVKYNLNYTTVLNADKNWVELTFVPKVLQLQIPVDGAIKNTVVTVVAKQKGYFVGLDYTLRFALVAEKITVNGTELSPFEAINYNFPYCIKTN
;
A
#
# COMPACT_ATOMS: atom_id res chain seq x y z
N MET A 1 20.16 -39.48 2.75
CA MET A 1 19.15 -38.54 2.23
C MET A 1 19.74 -37.15 2.34
N ASN A 2 20.31 -36.63 1.26
CA ASN A 2 20.65 -35.21 1.21
C ASN A 2 19.34 -34.50 0.88
N GLU A 3 18.74 -33.86 1.88
CA GLU A 3 17.72 -32.86 1.59
C GLU A 3 18.45 -31.71 0.91
N ASP A 4 18.18 -31.50 -0.38
CA ASP A 4 18.59 -30.31 -1.13
C ASP A 4 17.91 -29.09 -0.50
N ARG A 5 18.40 -28.67 0.66
CA ARG A 5 17.94 -27.46 1.34
C ARG A 5 18.36 -26.31 0.45
N ILE A 6 17.38 -25.63 -0.12
CA ILE A 6 17.58 -24.37 -0.84
C ILE A 6 18.28 -23.43 0.14
N GLU A 7 19.56 -23.14 -0.13
CA GLU A 7 20.31 -22.17 0.64
C GLU A 7 19.77 -20.78 0.31
N VAL A 8 19.09 -20.16 1.28
CA VAL A 8 18.54 -18.82 1.12
C VAL A 8 19.64 -17.80 1.42
N PRO A 9 19.96 -16.88 0.48
CA PRO A 9 20.96 -15.86 0.72
C PRO A 9 20.67 -15.05 1.98
N PRO A 10 21.69 -14.73 2.79
CA PRO A 10 21.52 -13.88 3.95
C PRO A 10 21.22 -12.43 3.53
N VAL A 11 20.44 -11.74 4.33
CA VAL A 11 20.06 -10.34 4.17
C VAL A 11 20.44 -9.51 5.40
N LYS A 12 20.54 -8.20 5.20
CA LYS A 12 20.73 -7.20 6.22
C LYS A 12 19.51 -6.28 6.29
N LEU A 13 19.35 -5.57 7.40
CA LEU A 13 18.26 -4.60 7.55
C LEU A 13 18.33 -3.51 6.47
N GLU A 14 19.53 -3.13 6.05
CA GLU A 14 19.73 -2.07 5.07
C GLU A 14 19.34 -2.48 3.65
N ASP A 15 19.25 -3.78 3.36
CA ASP A 15 18.95 -4.31 2.02
C ASP A 15 17.56 -3.89 1.55
N ILE A 16 16.63 -3.61 2.49
CA ILE A 16 15.30 -3.12 2.18
C ILE A 16 15.29 -1.69 1.61
N ASN A 17 16.37 -0.90 1.79
CA ASN A 17 16.40 0.49 1.33
C ASN A 17 16.57 0.58 -0.18
N GLY A 18 15.69 1.31 -0.87
CA GLY A 18 15.79 1.52 -2.32
C GLY A 18 14.50 2.00 -2.94
N ASN A 19 14.52 2.13 -4.26
CA ASN A 19 13.31 2.35 -5.05
C ASN A 19 12.70 0.98 -5.39
N TYR A 20 11.39 0.91 -5.54
CA TYR A 20 10.67 -0.34 -5.79
C TYR A 20 9.60 -0.14 -6.85
N LYS A 21 9.39 -1.19 -7.64
CA LYS A 21 8.19 -1.42 -8.43
C LYS A 21 7.39 -2.56 -7.79
N GLY A 22 6.22 -2.22 -7.24
CA GLY A 22 5.30 -3.15 -6.61
C GLY A 22 4.20 -3.58 -7.56
N ARG A 23 3.99 -4.89 -7.70
CA ARG A 23 2.75 -5.43 -8.25
C ARG A 23 1.64 -5.22 -7.22
N LEU A 24 0.73 -4.28 -7.48
CA LEU A 24 -0.42 -4.01 -6.64
C LEU A 24 -1.63 -4.76 -7.18
N ILE A 25 -2.26 -5.56 -6.33
CA ILE A 25 -3.57 -6.18 -6.55
C ILE A 25 -4.56 -5.51 -5.59
N THR A 26 -5.51 -4.76 -6.13
CA THR A 26 -6.58 -4.14 -5.35
C THR A 26 -7.82 -5.03 -5.37
N VAL A 27 -8.41 -5.27 -4.20
CA VAL A 27 -9.67 -6.04 -4.06
C VAL A 27 -10.65 -5.26 -3.20
N GLN A 28 -11.88 -5.10 -3.68
CA GLN A 28 -13.00 -4.51 -2.95
C GLN A 28 -14.29 -5.25 -3.34
N GLY A 29 -14.80 -6.09 -2.44
CA GLY A 29 -15.89 -7.02 -2.77
C GLY A 29 -15.50 -7.94 -3.94
N GLU A 30 -16.33 -7.94 -4.97
CA GLU A 30 -16.09 -8.70 -6.22
C GLU A 30 -15.12 -7.98 -7.18
N LEU A 31 -14.84 -6.70 -6.96
CA LEU A 31 -13.94 -5.94 -7.83
C LEU A 31 -12.49 -6.31 -7.56
N ARG A 32 -11.77 -6.63 -8.63
CA ARG A 32 -10.34 -6.93 -8.61
C ARG A 32 -9.63 -6.17 -9.72
N SER A 33 -8.59 -5.43 -9.37
CA SER A 33 -7.74 -4.72 -10.33
C SER A 33 -6.26 -4.97 -10.03
N GLU A 34 -5.43 -4.81 -11.05
CA GLU A 34 -4.00 -5.01 -10.92
C GLU A 34 -3.24 -3.92 -11.68
N LYS A 35 -2.18 -3.39 -11.06
CA LYS A 35 -1.27 -2.43 -11.69
C LYS A 35 0.11 -2.47 -11.03
N VAL A 36 1.09 -1.87 -11.69
CA VAL A 36 2.39 -1.60 -11.08
C VAL A 36 2.35 -0.23 -10.42
N VAL A 37 2.89 -0.12 -9.21
CA VAL A 37 3.07 1.16 -8.51
C VAL A 37 4.50 1.30 -8.02
N ASP A 38 5.02 2.52 -8.11
CA ASP A 38 6.35 2.85 -7.63
C ASP A 38 6.29 3.33 -6.17
N PHE A 39 7.25 2.89 -5.36
CA PHE A 39 7.45 3.42 -4.01
C PHE A 39 8.93 3.39 -3.64
N LYS A 40 9.28 4.07 -2.55
CA LYS A 40 10.67 4.13 -2.07
C LYS A 40 10.72 3.78 -0.61
N ILE A 41 11.72 3.01 -0.21
CA ILE A 41 12.05 2.76 1.18
C ILE A 41 13.35 3.46 1.54
N LYS A 42 13.32 4.21 2.63
CA LYS A 42 14.50 4.82 3.24
C LYS A 42 14.37 4.76 4.77
N LYS A 43 15.34 4.11 5.43
CA LYS A 43 15.40 3.91 6.88
C LYS A 43 14.19 3.13 7.42
N ASP A 44 13.20 3.83 7.93
CA ASP A 44 12.02 3.32 8.65
C ASP A 44 10.71 3.73 7.96
N THR A 45 10.81 4.29 6.75
CA THR A 45 9.67 4.88 6.04
C THR A 45 9.60 4.34 4.61
N LEU A 46 8.43 3.82 4.25
CA LEU A 46 8.02 3.51 2.90
C LEU A 46 7.20 4.69 2.38
N THR A 47 7.62 5.27 1.26
CA THR A 47 6.99 6.44 0.64
C THR A 47 6.38 6.03 -0.70
N PHE A 48 5.06 6.16 -0.82
CA PHE A 48 4.38 6.20 -2.12
C PHE A 48 4.40 7.65 -2.63
N PRO A 49 5.07 7.96 -3.75
CA PRO A 49 4.96 9.27 -4.39
C PRO A 49 3.54 9.53 -4.89
N GLU A 50 2.83 8.47 -5.30
CA GLU A 50 1.46 8.50 -5.79
C GLU A 50 0.71 7.29 -5.25
N PHE A 51 -0.08 7.50 -4.19
CA PHE A 51 -0.87 6.45 -3.56
C PHE A 51 -2.06 6.04 -4.46
N PRO A 52 -2.45 4.75 -4.53
CA PRO A 52 -3.59 4.31 -5.34
C PRO A 52 -4.94 4.78 -4.76
N LEU A 53 -5.51 5.84 -5.33
CA LEU A 53 -6.76 6.46 -4.84
C LEU A 53 -8.04 6.02 -5.56
N LYS A 54 -7.94 5.27 -6.66
CA LYS A 54 -9.08 5.04 -7.57
C LYS A 54 -10.32 4.52 -6.86
N GLU A 55 -10.17 3.46 -6.09
CA GLU A 55 -11.27 2.81 -5.38
C GLU A 55 -11.82 3.68 -4.23
N ILE A 56 -10.95 4.44 -3.54
CA ILE A 56 -11.35 5.40 -2.51
C ILE A 56 -12.21 6.51 -3.11
N VAL A 57 -11.76 7.11 -4.22
CA VAL A 57 -12.47 8.20 -4.88
C VAL A 57 -13.77 7.69 -5.49
N MET A 58 -13.76 6.51 -6.10
CA MET A 58 -14.98 5.86 -6.61
C MET A 58 -16.03 5.66 -5.50
N ALA A 59 -15.62 5.27 -4.29
CA ALA A 59 -16.55 5.10 -3.17
C ALA A 59 -17.24 6.42 -2.75
N VAL A 60 -16.56 7.56 -2.91
CA VAL A 60 -17.07 8.89 -2.54
C VAL A 60 -17.86 9.57 -3.66
N VAL A 61 -17.41 9.39 -4.91
CA VAL A 61 -17.99 10.02 -6.11
C VAL A 61 -19.14 9.17 -6.70
N LYS A 62 -19.03 7.84 -6.62
CA LYS A 62 -19.98 6.84 -7.14
C LYS A 62 -20.25 6.88 -8.66
N ASP A 63 -19.50 7.69 -9.40
CA ASP A 63 -19.57 7.83 -10.85
C ASP A 63 -18.16 7.62 -11.45
N PRO A 64 -17.97 6.64 -12.36
CA PRO A 64 -16.66 6.34 -12.93
C PRO A 64 -16.02 7.48 -13.74
N VAL A 65 -16.81 8.24 -14.48
CA VAL A 65 -16.32 9.35 -15.31
C VAL A 65 -15.86 10.48 -14.40
N LYS A 66 -16.69 10.85 -13.43
CA LYS A 66 -16.35 11.89 -12.45
C LYS A 66 -15.19 11.46 -11.54
N THR A 67 -15.04 10.16 -11.26
CA THR A 67 -13.92 9.63 -10.48
C THR A 67 -12.58 9.96 -11.14
N GLN A 68 -12.45 9.72 -12.44
CA GLN A 68 -11.20 10.01 -13.14
C GLN A 68 -10.90 11.52 -13.15
N SER A 69 -11.92 12.35 -13.39
CA SER A 69 -11.78 13.81 -13.31
C SER A 69 -11.38 14.29 -11.92
N ALA A 70 -11.95 13.69 -10.86
CA ALA A 70 -11.62 14.03 -9.48
C ALA A 70 -10.19 13.65 -9.13
N ILE A 71 -9.73 12.45 -9.50
CA ILE A 71 -8.33 12.02 -9.30
C ILE A 71 -7.36 12.95 -10.03
N ALA A 72 -7.68 13.33 -11.27
CA ALA A 72 -6.86 14.26 -12.04
C ALA A 72 -6.78 15.65 -11.36
N ALA A 73 -7.88 16.16 -10.84
CA ALA A 73 -7.94 17.44 -10.12
C ALA A 73 -7.20 17.40 -8.77
N MET A 74 -7.22 16.26 -8.07
CA MET A 74 -6.47 16.05 -6.82
C MET A 74 -4.95 15.99 -7.06
N GLY A 75 -4.53 15.59 -8.26
CA GLY A 75 -3.13 15.35 -8.58
C GLY A 75 -2.52 14.19 -7.80
N LYS A 76 -1.19 14.18 -7.69
CA LYS A 76 -0.46 13.11 -7.01
C LYS A 76 -0.54 13.28 -5.49
N VAL A 77 -1.10 12.28 -4.82
CA VAL A 77 -1.11 12.24 -3.35
C VAL A 77 0.01 11.35 -2.85
N LYS A 78 0.97 11.96 -2.16
CA LYS A 78 2.05 11.26 -1.48
C LYS A 78 1.54 10.63 -0.18
N TYR A 79 1.95 9.40 0.10
CA TYR A 79 1.65 8.73 1.36
C TYR A 79 2.91 8.10 1.97
N ASN A 80 3.19 8.44 3.22
CA ASN A 80 4.30 7.89 3.99
C ASN A 80 3.77 6.85 4.97
N LEU A 81 4.37 5.67 4.93
CA LEU A 81 4.06 4.53 5.77
C LEU A 81 5.29 4.20 6.62
N ASN A 82 5.18 4.48 7.92
CA ASN A 82 6.24 4.17 8.87
C ASN A 82 6.23 2.66 9.18
N TYR A 83 7.37 2.11 9.55
CA TYR A 83 7.48 0.74 10.00
C TYR A 83 8.67 0.51 10.93
N THR A 84 8.65 -0.61 11.66
CA THR A 84 9.82 -1.15 12.37
C THR A 84 10.26 -2.46 11.72
N THR A 85 11.54 -2.80 11.85
CA THR A 85 12.11 -4.00 11.22
C THR A 85 12.68 -4.98 12.24
N VAL A 86 12.61 -6.26 11.91
CA VAL A 86 13.27 -7.34 12.66
C VAL A 86 13.91 -8.30 11.66
N LEU A 87 15.21 -8.53 11.78
CA LEU A 87 15.90 -9.59 11.04
C LEU A 87 15.63 -10.92 11.73
N ASN A 88 15.27 -11.95 10.97
CA ASN A 88 15.03 -13.27 11.57
C ASN A 88 16.32 -13.95 12.04
N ALA A 89 16.18 -15.03 12.82
CA ALA A 89 17.30 -15.77 13.39
C ALA A 89 18.26 -16.32 12.32
N ASP A 90 17.71 -16.84 11.23
CA ASP A 90 18.48 -17.37 10.09
C ASP A 90 19.07 -16.29 9.19
N LYS A 91 18.77 -15.01 9.47
CA LYS A 91 19.21 -13.83 8.73
C LYS A 91 18.89 -13.88 7.23
N ASN A 92 17.82 -14.55 6.85
CA ASN A 92 17.43 -14.77 5.46
C ASN A 92 16.17 -13.98 5.04
N TRP A 93 15.47 -13.35 5.99
CA TRP A 93 14.42 -12.37 5.71
C TRP A 93 14.34 -11.26 6.77
N VAL A 94 13.79 -10.13 6.37
CA VAL A 94 13.45 -9.01 7.26
C VAL A 94 11.94 -8.92 7.39
N GLU A 95 11.42 -8.96 8.62
CA GLU A 95 10.03 -8.63 8.92
C GLU A 95 9.85 -7.11 9.05
N LEU A 96 8.76 -6.58 8.52
CA LEU A 96 8.35 -5.19 8.64
C LEU A 96 7.00 -5.10 9.37
N THR A 97 6.94 -4.36 10.48
CA THR A 97 5.68 -4.05 11.16
C THR A 97 5.28 -2.62 10.84
N PHE A 98 4.22 -2.46 10.04
CA PHE A 98 3.79 -1.15 9.56
C PHE A 98 2.92 -0.40 10.57
N VAL A 99 3.07 0.92 10.60
CA VAL A 99 2.27 1.85 11.39
C VAL A 99 1.64 2.88 10.44
N PRO A 100 0.55 2.52 9.74
CA PRO A 100 -0.15 3.43 8.84
C PRO A 100 -0.67 4.66 9.59
N LYS A 101 -0.75 5.78 8.87
CA LYS A 101 -1.40 7.00 9.34
C LYS A 101 -2.73 7.16 8.62
N VAL A 102 -3.64 7.93 9.22
CA VAL A 102 -4.87 8.32 8.51
C VAL A 102 -4.52 9.08 7.23
N LEU A 103 -5.19 8.73 6.15
CA LEU A 103 -5.04 9.41 4.86
C LEU A 103 -6.17 10.44 4.72
N GLN A 104 -5.80 11.72 4.70
CA GLN A 104 -6.73 12.82 4.52
C GLN A 104 -6.72 13.27 3.07
N LEU A 105 -7.92 13.40 2.48
CA LEU A 105 -8.12 13.73 1.07
C LEU A 105 -9.17 14.83 0.94
N GLN A 106 -8.99 15.69 -0.05
CA GLN A 106 -9.98 16.66 -0.50
C GLN A 106 -10.47 16.21 -1.87
N ILE A 107 -11.66 15.60 -1.93
CA ILE A 107 -12.18 15.00 -3.15
C ILE A 107 -13.19 15.97 -3.78
N PRO A 108 -12.93 16.50 -4.98
CA PRO A 108 -13.90 17.34 -5.68
C PRO A 108 -15.05 16.49 -6.23
N VAL A 109 -16.29 16.85 -5.89
CA VAL A 109 -17.52 16.20 -6.32
C VAL A 109 -18.55 17.27 -6.67
N ASP A 110 -18.96 17.33 -7.94
CA ASP A 110 -20.03 18.23 -8.42
C ASP A 110 -19.86 19.69 -7.99
N GLY A 111 -18.63 20.21 -8.06
CA GLY A 111 -18.29 21.59 -7.70
C GLY A 111 -18.08 21.85 -6.20
N ALA A 112 -18.30 20.85 -5.33
CA ALA A 112 -18.00 20.91 -3.91
C ALA A 112 -16.74 20.08 -3.56
N ILE A 113 -16.01 20.48 -2.52
CA ILE A 113 -14.91 19.69 -1.97
C ILE A 113 -15.41 18.86 -0.79
N LYS A 114 -15.25 17.54 -0.87
CA LYS A 114 -15.58 16.62 0.21
C LYS A 114 -14.32 16.27 1.00
N ASN A 115 -14.30 16.63 2.28
CA ASN A 115 -13.25 16.25 3.22
C ASN A 115 -13.38 14.78 3.55
N THR A 116 -12.43 13.98 3.07
CA THR A 116 -12.47 12.52 3.18
C THR A 116 -11.33 12.06 4.07
N VAL A 117 -11.63 11.28 5.11
CA VAL A 117 -10.63 10.66 5.98
C VAL A 117 -10.71 9.16 5.81
N VAL A 118 -9.59 8.56 5.42
CA VAL A 118 -9.46 7.13 5.19
C VAL A 118 -8.62 6.53 6.30
N THR A 119 -9.18 5.54 6.99
CA THR A 119 -8.46 4.74 7.98
C THR A 119 -7.76 3.60 7.24
N VAL A 120 -6.45 3.73 7.11
CA VAL A 120 -5.58 2.69 6.53
C VAL A 120 -5.01 1.86 7.68
N VAL A 121 -5.06 0.53 7.54
CA VAL A 121 -4.51 -0.41 8.52
C VAL A 121 -3.61 -1.43 7.82
N ALA A 122 -2.69 -2.02 8.57
CA ALA A 122 -1.86 -3.13 8.12
C ALA A 122 -2.17 -4.33 9.03
N LYS A 123 -2.95 -5.29 8.52
CA LYS A 123 -3.37 -6.47 9.29
C LYS A 123 -2.30 -7.57 9.33
N GLN A 124 -1.29 -7.47 8.48
CA GLN A 124 -0.21 -8.44 8.33
C GLN A 124 1.12 -7.70 8.30
N LYS A 125 2.19 -8.38 8.73
CA LYS A 125 3.56 -7.90 8.57
C LYS A 125 3.97 -7.94 7.09
N GLY A 126 4.94 -7.10 6.74
CA GLY A 126 5.68 -7.22 5.49
C GLY A 126 6.90 -8.12 5.64
N TYR A 127 7.36 -8.69 4.52
CA TYR A 127 8.52 -9.59 4.47
C TYR A 127 9.41 -9.23 3.29
N PHE A 128 10.68 -8.96 3.56
CA PHE A 128 11.72 -8.87 2.54
C PHE A 128 12.54 -10.16 2.57
N VAL A 129 12.55 -10.93 1.47
CA VAL A 129 13.07 -12.30 1.45
C VAL A 129 14.36 -12.38 0.64
N GLY A 130 15.42 -12.97 1.20
CA GLY A 130 16.73 -13.10 0.55
C GLY A 130 16.75 -14.03 -0.66
N LEU A 131 15.78 -14.95 -0.78
CA LEU A 131 15.70 -15.89 -1.89
C LEU A 131 15.51 -15.19 -3.25
N ASP A 132 14.65 -14.17 -3.27
CA ASP A 132 14.27 -13.46 -4.49
C ASP A 132 14.44 -11.95 -4.40
N TYR A 133 14.95 -11.45 -3.27
CA TYR A 133 15.14 -10.03 -2.97
C TYR A 133 13.86 -9.20 -3.18
N THR A 134 12.71 -9.80 -2.86
CA THR A 134 11.41 -9.13 -2.98
C THR A 134 10.82 -8.74 -1.65
N LEU A 135 10.10 -7.61 -1.66
CA LEU A 135 9.27 -7.18 -0.55
C LEU A 135 7.81 -7.55 -0.80
N ARG A 136 7.16 -8.10 0.23
CA ARG A 136 5.75 -8.50 0.21
C ARG A 136 5.02 -7.88 1.38
N PHE A 137 3.85 -7.29 1.17
CA PHE A 137 3.03 -6.70 2.23
C PHE A 137 1.58 -6.48 1.79
N ALA A 138 0.73 -6.05 2.72
CA ALA A 138 -0.64 -5.64 2.40
C ALA A 138 -1.09 -4.46 3.28
N LEU A 139 -1.95 -3.63 2.73
CA LEU A 139 -2.65 -2.54 3.43
C LEU A 139 -4.15 -2.67 3.19
N VAL A 140 -4.95 -2.14 4.11
CA VAL A 140 -6.41 -2.13 3.98
C VAL A 140 -6.91 -0.73 4.26
N ALA A 141 -7.65 -0.12 3.34
CA ALA A 141 -8.51 1.01 3.68
C ALA A 141 -9.80 0.44 4.26
N GLU A 142 -9.89 0.47 5.59
CA GLU A 142 -10.94 -0.24 6.34
C GLU A 142 -12.18 0.62 6.54
N LYS A 143 -12.01 1.93 6.65
CA LYS A 143 -13.10 2.87 6.92
C LYS A 143 -12.86 4.19 6.20
N ILE A 144 -13.94 4.78 5.72
CA ILE A 144 -13.95 6.11 5.11
C ILE A 144 -14.98 6.97 5.83
N THR A 145 -14.62 8.19 6.18
CA THR A 145 -15.56 9.24 6.57
C THR A 145 -15.51 10.37 5.57
N VAL A 146 -16.68 10.95 5.28
CA VAL A 146 -16.87 12.04 4.32
C VAL A 146 -17.60 13.16 5.05
N ASN A 147 -16.95 14.32 5.15
CA ASN A 147 -17.41 15.48 5.93
C ASN A 147 -17.81 15.11 7.37
N GLY A 148 -17.07 14.20 7.99
CA GLY A 148 -17.32 13.72 9.36
C GLY A 148 -18.32 12.57 9.47
N THR A 149 -19.07 12.26 8.41
CA THR A 149 -20.03 11.15 8.38
C THR A 149 -19.38 9.89 7.83
N GLU A 150 -19.54 8.77 8.54
CA GLU A 150 -19.05 7.48 8.07
C GLU A 150 -19.77 7.02 6.79
N LEU A 151 -18.99 6.57 5.81
CA LEU A 151 -19.50 5.96 4.61
C LEU A 151 -19.93 4.52 4.96
N SER A 152 -21.24 4.26 4.98
CA SER A 152 -21.81 2.94 5.30
C SER A 152 -23.03 2.64 4.42
N PRO A 153 -23.16 1.43 3.84
CA PRO A 153 -22.16 0.35 3.88
C PRO A 153 -20.90 0.70 3.09
N PHE A 154 -19.75 0.24 3.55
CA PHE A 154 -18.47 0.36 2.86
C PHE A 154 -17.74 -0.97 2.88
N GLU A 155 -17.39 -1.46 1.69
CA GLU A 155 -16.53 -2.61 1.54
C GLU A 155 -15.07 -2.15 1.61
N ALA A 156 -14.31 -2.75 2.53
CA ALA A 156 -12.90 -2.43 2.72
C ALA A 156 -12.10 -2.68 1.43
N ILE A 157 -11.15 -1.79 1.14
CA ILE A 157 -10.27 -1.91 -0.02
C ILE A 157 -8.97 -2.55 0.44
N ASN A 158 -8.66 -3.72 -0.10
CA ASN A 158 -7.43 -4.44 0.17
C ASN A 158 -6.39 -4.13 -0.91
N TYR A 159 -5.25 -3.57 -0.50
CA TYR A 159 -4.10 -3.31 -1.35
C TYR A 159 -3.04 -4.38 -1.08
N ASN A 160 -2.96 -5.38 -1.94
CA ASN A 160 -2.02 -6.49 -1.79
C ASN A 160 -0.80 -6.27 -2.67
N PHE A 161 0.37 -6.43 -2.06
CA PHE A 161 1.66 -6.30 -2.71
C PHE A 161 2.42 -7.63 -2.59
N PRO A 162 2.04 -8.66 -3.38
CA PRO A 162 2.66 -9.98 -3.28
C PRO A 162 4.09 -10.02 -3.82
N TYR A 163 4.48 -9.05 -4.65
CA TYR A 163 5.78 -9.03 -5.31
C TYR A 163 6.22 -7.59 -5.59
N CYS A 164 7.16 -7.09 -4.78
CA CYS A 164 7.80 -5.79 -5.01
C CYS A 164 9.29 -5.99 -5.29
N ILE A 165 9.72 -5.55 -6.46
CA ILE A 165 11.09 -5.67 -6.92
C ILE A 165 11.80 -4.35 -6.65
N LYS A 166 12.98 -4.43 -6.04
CA LYS A 166 13.87 -3.28 -5.89
C LYS A 166 14.44 -2.88 -7.25
N THR A 167 14.34 -1.61 -7.60
CA THR A 167 14.93 -1.03 -8.82
C THR A 167 16.15 -0.21 -8.43
N ASN A 168 17.27 -0.45 -9.13
CA ASN A 168 18.55 0.26 -8.94
C ASN A 168 18.39 1.78 -8.99
#